data_AF-A0A2E0V4D0-F1
#
_entry.id   AF-A0A2E0V4D0-F1
#
_cell.length_a   1.000
_cell.length_b   1.000
_cell.length_c   1.000
_cell.angle_alpha   90.00
_cell.angle_beta   90.00
_cell.angle_gamma   90.00
#
_symmetry.space_group_name_H-M   'P 1'
#
loop_
_entity.id
_entity.type
_entity.pdbx_description
1 polymer ?
#
loop_
_entity_poly.entity_id
_entity_poly.type
_entity_poly.pdbx_seq_one_letter_code
_entity_poly.pdbx_strand_id
1 'polypeptide(L)'
;MGRILVKEGEEVAEGKVVAEIDVLQERAVLYRAQRDGLLQGSLGDSERYGDPVISMVRKRMPISLFYGVISMILIYGICIPLGIVKAIKHRTWLDNVSSIAVFSGYAIPGYVLGSFLLVFLGARLDLFPLSGFVSENFSELPLGAKIFDLFHHAVMPLSCYLVGSFAFMTFMMKNNLMDNLAADYVRTATAKGVPYGSAVFRHAFRNSIIPIATTVGQNITLLVGGSFLIEKIFDIDGFGLLQFNAILDKDEPVVLGVLTISATLMLLGNVISDLCVAFVDPRIRFR
;
A
#
# COMPACT_ATOMS: atom_id res chain seq x y z
N MET A 1 -49.67 -31.48 16.81
CA MET A 1 -50.79 -32.44 16.75
C MET A 1 -52.08 -31.63 16.74
N GLY A 2 -52.68 -31.42 15.57
CA GLY A 2 -53.90 -30.64 15.41
C GLY A 2 -54.41 -30.77 13.98
N ARG A 3 -55.44 -31.60 13.79
CA ARG A 3 -56.16 -31.77 12.51
C ARG A 3 -57.18 -30.64 12.35
N ILE A 4 -57.27 -30.07 11.15
CA ILE A 4 -58.49 -29.42 10.68
C ILE A 4 -58.87 -30.08 9.35
N LEU A 5 -60.17 -30.35 9.27
CA LEU A 5 -60.87 -31.24 8.35
C LEU A 5 -61.02 -30.61 6.97
N VAL A 6 -60.74 -31.39 5.94
CA VAL A 6 -61.15 -31.09 4.56
C VAL A 6 -62.63 -31.42 4.43
N LYS A 7 -63.44 -30.43 4.02
CA LYS A 7 -64.78 -30.65 3.48
C LYS A 7 -64.75 -30.21 2.02
N GLU A 8 -64.95 -31.17 1.13
CA GLU A 8 -65.16 -30.96 -0.31
C GLU A 8 -66.47 -30.21 -0.58
N GLY A 9 -66.44 -29.42 -1.65
CA GLY A 9 -67.62 -29.15 -2.47
C GLY A 9 -68.17 -27.73 -2.40
N GLU A 10 -67.58 -26.81 -3.16
CA GLU A 10 -68.30 -25.76 -3.89
C GLU A 10 -67.39 -25.18 -4.99
N GLU A 11 -67.65 -25.56 -6.24
CA GLU A 11 -67.21 -24.81 -7.42
C GLU A 11 -67.89 -23.45 -7.40
N VAL A 12 -67.16 -22.33 -7.23
CA VAL A 12 -67.46 -21.03 -7.87
C VAL A 12 -66.20 -20.14 -7.86
N ALA A 13 -65.90 -19.57 -9.04
CA ALA A 13 -65.07 -18.39 -9.32
C ALA A 13 -63.53 -18.56 -9.49
N GLU A 14 -63.15 -19.16 -10.62
CA GLU A 14 -61.81 -19.13 -11.25
C GLU A 14 -61.26 -17.72 -11.61
N GLY A 15 -61.96 -16.63 -11.27
CA GLY A 15 -61.63 -15.28 -11.74
C GLY A 15 -61.07 -14.30 -10.71
N LYS A 16 -60.95 -14.68 -9.42
CA LYS A 16 -60.59 -13.72 -8.35
C LYS A 16 -59.33 -14.03 -7.55
N VAL A 17 -58.76 -15.22 -7.69
CA VAL A 17 -57.55 -15.62 -6.94
C VAL A 17 -56.26 -15.17 -7.64
N VAL A 18 -56.32 -14.79 -8.92
CA VAL A 18 -55.13 -14.39 -9.71
C VAL A 18 -54.70 -12.93 -9.44
N ALA A 19 -55.57 -12.11 -8.86
CA ALA A 19 -55.28 -10.68 -8.64
C ALA A 19 -54.57 -10.37 -7.31
N GLU A 20 -54.40 -11.35 -6.42
CA GLU A 20 -53.78 -11.13 -5.10
C GLU A 20 -52.35 -11.69 -5.00
N ILE A 21 -51.81 -12.21 -6.12
CA ILE A 21 -50.44 -12.74 -6.20
C ILE A 21 -49.42 -11.63 -6.54
N ASP A 22 -49.88 -10.47 -7.04
CA ASP A 22 -49.00 -9.40 -7.56
C ASP A 22 -48.59 -8.34 -6.52
N VAL A 23 -48.98 -8.52 -5.23
CA VAL A 23 -48.75 -7.52 -4.16
C VAL A 23 -47.85 -8.03 -3.03
N LEU A 24 -47.37 -9.27 -3.10
CA LEU A 24 -46.27 -9.70 -2.22
C LEU A 24 -44.94 -9.29 -2.86
N GLN A 25 -44.63 -8.01 -2.67
CA GLN A 25 -43.27 -7.48 -2.57
C GLN A 25 -42.25 -8.59 -2.31
N GLU A 26 -41.21 -8.65 -3.14
CA GLU A 26 -39.96 -9.37 -2.91
C GLU A 26 -39.32 -8.94 -1.57
N ARG A 27 -39.91 -9.39 -0.46
CA ARG A 27 -39.52 -9.05 0.92
C ARG A 27 -38.72 -10.15 1.60
N ALA A 28 -38.36 -11.19 0.85
CA ALA A 28 -37.46 -12.23 1.31
C ALA A 28 -36.66 -12.78 0.13
N VAL A 29 -35.37 -12.44 0.08
CA VAL A 29 -34.41 -13.20 -0.72
C VAL A 29 -34.21 -14.55 -0.01
N LEU A 30 -35.01 -15.54 -0.38
CA LEU A 30 -34.82 -16.92 0.04
C LEU A 30 -33.74 -17.56 -0.85
N TYR A 31 -32.64 -17.97 -0.22
CA TYR A 31 -31.43 -18.61 -0.75
C TYR A 31 -30.36 -17.68 -1.35
N ARG A 32 -29.46 -17.18 -0.48
CA ARG A 32 -28.05 -17.02 -0.86
C ARG A 32 -27.49 -18.42 -1.13
N ALA A 33 -26.91 -18.64 -2.30
CA ALA A 33 -26.35 -19.95 -2.66
C ALA A 33 -25.41 -20.43 -1.55
N GLN A 34 -25.53 -21.69 -1.15
CA GLN A 34 -24.77 -22.36 -0.08
C GLN A 34 -23.23 -22.35 -0.30
N ARG A 35 -22.74 -21.65 -1.33
CA ARG A 35 -21.34 -21.51 -1.74
C ARG A 35 -20.96 -20.06 -2.12
N ASP A 36 -21.68 -19.06 -1.64
CA ASP A 36 -21.31 -17.66 -1.82
C ASP A 36 -20.81 -17.09 -0.51
N GLY A 37 -19.49 -16.91 -0.39
CA GLY A 37 -18.83 -16.53 0.85
C GLY A 37 -17.40 -16.06 0.67
N LEU A 38 -16.84 -15.51 1.75
CA LEU A 38 -15.48 -14.97 1.81
C LEU A 38 -14.43 -15.96 1.34
N LEU A 39 -14.56 -17.24 1.68
CA LEU A 39 -13.63 -18.31 1.28
C LEU A 39 -13.69 -18.62 -0.23
N GLN A 40 -14.79 -18.28 -0.88
CA GLN A 40 -14.98 -18.40 -2.33
C GLN A 40 -14.57 -17.12 -3.08
N GLY A 41 -14.07 -16.10 -2.36
CA GLY A 41 -13.66 -14.82 -2.93
C GLY A 41 -14.81 -13.84 -3.16
N SER A 42 -16.01 -14.14 -2.64
CA SER A 42 -17.15 -13.23 -2.71
C SER A 42 -17.11 -12.26 -1.54
N LEU A 43 -17.04 -10.97 -1.87
CA LEU A 43 -17.04 -9.86 -0.91
C LEU A 43 -18.38 -9.13 -0.87
N GLY A 44 -19.38 -9.65 -1.58
CA GLY A 44 -20.67 -8.99 -1.78
C GLY A 44 -20.61 -7.83 -2.77
N ASP A 45 -21.73 -7.14 -2.86
CA ASP A 45 -21.94 -5.97 -3.70
C ASP A 45 -22.04 -4.72 -2.83
N SER A 46 -21.57 -3.61 -3.39
CA SER A 46 -21.71 -2.29 -2.78
C SER A 46 -23.17 -1.93 -2.60
N GLU A 47 -23.58 -1.53 -1.39
CA GLU A 47 -24.95 -1.08 -1.14
C GLU A 47 -25.24 0.27 -1.80
N ARG A 48 -24.20 1.08 -2.02
CA ARG A 48 -24.35 2.41 -2.60
C ARG A 48 -24.29 2.43 -4.12
N TYR A 49 -23.36 1.67 -4.69
CA TYR A 49 -23.07 1.69 -6.12
C TYR A 49 -23.66 0.47 -6.86
N GLY A 50 -24.04 -0.59 -6.14
CA GLY A 50 -24.54 -1.84 -6.73
C GLY A 50 -23.48 -2.68 -7.44
N ASP A 51 -22.23 -2.19 -7.49
CA ASP A 51 -21.11 -2.88 -8.12
C ASP A 51 -20.51 -3.96 -7.19
N PRO A 52 -20.01 -5.08 -7.73
CA PRO A 52 -19.29 -6.08 -6.93
C PRO A 52 -18.03 -5.49 -6.29
N VAL A 53 -17.85 -5.68 -4.98
CA VAL A 53 -16.72 -5.10 -4.21
C VAL A 53 -15.38 -5.51 -4.79
N ILE A 54 -15.24 -6.78 -5.21
CA ILE A 54 -14.01 -7.29 -5.83
C ILE A 54 -13.65 -6.54 -7.12
N SER A 55 -14.66 -6.10 -7.88
CA SER A 55 -14.46 -5.34 -9.12
C SER A 55 -13.99 -3.92 -8.82
N MET A 56 -14.57 -3.29 -7.78
CA MET A 56 -14.18 -1.96 -7.31
C MET A 56 -12.73 -1.95 -6.84
N VAL A 57 -12.32 -2.99 -6.11
CA VAL A 57 -10.94 -3.15 -5.64
C VAL A 57 -9.99 -3.42 -6.81
N ARG A 58 -10.32 -4.37 -7.70
CA ARG A 58 -9.45 -4.74 -8.82
C ARG A 58 -9.13 -3.57 -9.75
N LYS A 59 -10.05 -2.61 -9.93
CA LYS A 59 -9.83 -1.40 -10.72
C LYS A 59 -8.77 -0.46 -10.10
N ARG A 60 -8.65 -0.44 -8.77
CA ARG A 60 -7.84 0.52 -8.01
C ARG A 60 -6.51 -0.04 -7.53
N MET A 61 -6.45 -1.36 -7.33
CA MET A 61 -5.24 -2.08 -6.89
C MET A 61 -3.99 -1.78 -7.73
N PRO A 62 -4.03 -1.70 -9.08
CA PRO A 62 -2.83 -1.44 -9.88
C PRO A 62 -2.17 -0.10 -9.56
N ILE A 63 -2.97 0.92 -9.26
CA ILE A 63 -2.49 2.27 -8.96
C ILE A 63 -1.80 2.30 -7.60
N SER A 64 -2.43 1.73 -6.55
CA SER A 64 -1.82 1.65 -5.22
C SER A 64 -0.57 0.76 -5.21
N LEU A 65 -0.59 -0.35 -5.96
CA LEU A 65 0.57 -1.22 -6.13
C LEU A 65 1.72 -0.48 -6.81
N PHE A 66 1.44 0.30 -7.85
CA PHE A 66 2.45 1.14 -8.51
C PHE A 66 3.12 2.08 -7.50
N TYR A 67 2.32 2.86 -6.75
CA TYR A 67 2.89 3.83 -5.83
C TYR A 67 3.72 3.20 -4.73
N GLY A 68 3.25 2.14 -4.07
CA GLY A 68 4.06 1.57 -3.00
C GLY A 68 5.23 0.74 -3.53
N VAL A 69 5.18 0.09 -4.70
CA VAL A 69 6.32 -0.68 -5.23
C VAL A 69 7.42 0.29 -5.63
N ILE A 70 7.07 1.35 -6.37
CA ILE A 70 8.02 2.38 -6.77
C ILE A 70 8.55 3.12 -5.53
N SER A 71 7.70 3.44 -4.55
CA SER A 71 8.15 4.05 -3.30
C SER A 71 9.12 3.13 -2.55
N MET A 72 8.84 1.83 -2.45
CA MET A 72 9.74 0.86 -1.80
C MET A 72 11.11 0.80 -2.50
N ILE A 73 11.11 0.74 -3.84
CA ILE A 73 12.34 0.74 -4.64
C ILE A 73 13.14 2.02 -4.40
N LEU A 74 12.48 3.18 -4.40
CA LEU A 74 13.14 4.47 -4.18
C LEU A 74 13.62 4.65 -2.73
N ILE A 75 12.83 4.22 -1.74
CA ILE A 75 13.22 4.25 -0.32
C ILE A 75 14.48 3.43 -0.13
N TYR A 76 14.51 2.16 -0.54
CA TYR A 76 15.69 1.32 -0.36
C TYR A 76 16.84 1.77 -1.26
N GLY A 77 16.56 2.10 -2.52
CA GLY A 77 17.56 2.51 -3.50
C GLY A 77 18.28 3.82 -3.15
N ILE A 78 17.61 4.74 -2.47
CA ILE A 78 18.20 6.05 -2.11
C ILE A 78 18.64 6.05 -0.64
N CYS A 79 17.80 5.60 0.29
CA CYS A 79 18.07 5.72 1.71
C CYS A 79 19.16 4.77 2.19
N ILE A 80 19.28 3.56 1.63
CA ILE A 80 20.33 2.61 2.03
C ILE A 80 21.72 3.16 1.64
N PRO A 81 21.98 3.57 0.38
CA PRO A 81 23.26 4.18 0.04
C PRO A 81 23.55 5.45 0.84
N LEU A 82 22.55 6.31 1.03
CA LEU A 82 22.70 7.53 1.83
C LEU A 82 23.07 7.21 3.29
N GLY A 83 22.40 6.23 3.90
CA GLY A 83 22.70 5.75 5.25
C GLY A 83 24.11 5.17 5.38
N ILE A 84 24.55 4.38 4.38
CA ILE A 84 25.91 3.84 4.32
C ILE A 84 26.94 4.97 4.26
N VAL A 85 26.75 5.94 3.36
CA VAL A 85 27.66 7.09 3.22
C VAL A 85 27.72 7.91 4.52
N LYS A 86 26.58 8.11 5.19
CA LYS A 86 26.50 8.85 6.46
C LYS A 86 27.19 8.12 7.61
N ALA A 87 27.14 6.80 7.66
CA ALA A 87 27.85 6.02 8.67
C ALA A 87 29.37 6.01 8.42
N ILE A 88 29.81 5.81 7.17
CA ILE A 88 31.24 5.82 6.83
C ILE A 88 31.85 7.21 7.08
N LYS A 89 31.12 8.27 6.75
CA LYS A 89 31.54 9.67 6.94
C LYS A 89 30.92 10.29 8.20
N HIS A 90 30.75 9.50 9.26
CA HIS A 90 30.14 9.98 10.49
C HIS A 90 30.88 11.21 11.06
N ARG A 91 30.12 12.19 11.58
CA ARG A 91 30.63 13.49 12.11
C ARG A 91 31.28 14.41 11.08
N THR A 92 31.19 14.11 9.79
CA THR A 92 31.60 15.06 8.74
C THR A 92 30.47 16.04 8.42
N TRP A 93 30.81 17.13 7.73
CA TRP A 93 29.82 18.11 7.26
C TRP A 93 28.73 17.45 6.39
N LEU A 94 29.08 16.44 5.59
CA LEU A 94 28.12 15.67 4.78
C LEU A 94 27.08 14.97 5.66
N ASP A 95 27.49 14.38 6.78
CA ASP A 95 26.56 13.75 7.72
C ASP A 95 25.64 14.79 8.36
N ASN A 96 26.18 15.93 8.79
CA ASN A 96 25.40 16.98 9.44
C ASN A 96 24.40 17.66 8.49
N VAL A 97 24.85 18.11 7.31
CA VAL A 97 23.99 18.79 6.32
C VAL A 97 22.88 17.86 5.82
N SER A 98 23.22 16.61 5.47
CA SER A 98 22.19 15.65 5.06
C SER A 98 21.22 15.32 6.19
N SER A 99 21.68 15.28 7.46
CA SER A 99 20.76 15.08 8.60
C SER A 99 19.77 16.22 8.73
N ILE A 100 20.23 17.47 8.61
CA ILE A 100 19.35 18.65 8.65
C ILE A 100 18.32 18.57 7.53
N ALA A 101 18.74 18.27 6.30
CA ALA A 101 17.82 18.16 5.17
C ALA A 101 16.77 17.05 5.39
N VAL A 102 17.22 15.87 5.83
CA VAL A 102 16.35 14.71 6.08
C VAL A 102 15.34 14.98 7.20
N PHE A 103 15.78 15.56 8.33
CA PHE A 103 14.87 15.89 9.44
C PHE A 103 13.93 17.04 9.09
N SER A 104 14.37 18.01 8.29
CA SER A 104 13.51 19.10 7.81
C SER A 104 12.38 18.56 6.94
N GLY A 105 12.68 17.62 6.03
CA GLY A 105 11.66 16.93 5.25
C GLY A 105 10.71 16.13 6.12
N TYR A 106 11.24 15.36 7.08
CA TYR A 106 10.44 14.53 7.98
C TYR A 106 9.46 15.32 8.86
N ALA A 107 9.79 16.58 9.20
CA ALA A 107 8.90 17.45 9.96
C ALA A 107 7.60 17.82 9.20
N ILE A 108 7.59 17.67 7.87
CA ILE A 108 6.44 18.00 7.03
C ILE A 108 5.63 16.71 6.80
N PRO A 109 4.35 16.66 7.23
CA PRO A 109 3.48 15.54 6.89
C PRO A 109 3.34 15.38 5.37
N GLY A 110 3.35 14.15 4.86
CA GLY A 110 3.33 13.87 3.42
C GLY A 110 2.18 14.54 2.66
N TYR A 111 0.98 14.58 3.25
CA TYR A 111 -0.17 15.26 2.62
C TYR A 111 -0.01 16.79 2.60
N VAL A 112 0.61 17.40 3.63
CA VAL A 112 0.90 18.84 3.65
C VAL A 112 1.92 19.18 2.57
N LEU A 113 2.95 18.35 2.44
CA LEU A 113 3.91 18.45 1.33
C LEU A 113 3.17 18.35 -0.01
N GLY A 114 2.23 17.42 -0.15
CA GLY A 114 1.41 17.26 -1.34
C GLY A 114 0.63 18.51 -1.71
N SER A 115 -0.08 19.11 -0.75
CA SER A 115 -0.79 20.37 -0.98
C SER A 115 0.15 21.50 -1.40
N PHE A 116 1.35 21.58 -0.80
CA PHE A 116 2.34 22.58 -1.17
C PHE A 116 2.89 22.36 -2.59
N LEU A 117 3.25 21.11 -2.94
CA LEU A 117 3.75 20.75 -4.26
C LEU A 117 2.71 21.02 -5.34
N LEU A 118 1.45 20.67 -5.10
CA LEU A 118 0.34 20.89 -6.04
C LEU A 118 0.14 22.40 -6.31
N VAL A 119 0.18 23.25 -5.27
CA VAL A 119 0.02 24.70 -5.46
C VAL A 119 1.25 25.32 -6.13
N PHE A 120 2.46 24.96 -5.71
CA PHE A 120 3.66 25.65 -6.17
C PHE A 120 4.18 25.10 -7.51
N LEU A 121 4.36 23.78 -7.61
CA LEU A 121 4.89 23.15 -8.82
C LEU A 121 3.80 22.92 -9.87
N GLY A 122 2.59 22.58 -9.44
CA GLY A 122 1.45 22.44 -10.33
C GLY A 122 0.86 23.80 -10.70
N ALA A 123 0.09 24.42 -9.81
CA ALA A 123 -0.77 25.54 -10.17
C ALA A 123 -0.01 26.84 -10.50
N ARG A 124 1.14 27.11 -9.87
CA ARG A 124 1.90 28.36 -10.10
C ARG A 124 2.94 28.25 -11.20
N LEU A 125 3.67 27.15 -11.25
CA LEU A 125 4.78 26.96 -12.19
C LEU A 125 4.40 26.14 -13.43
N ASP A 126 3.23 25.48 -13.41
CA ASP A 126 2.74 24.63 -14.52
C ASP A 126 3.76 23.55 -14.93
N LEU A 127 4.54 23.07 -13.95
CA LEU A 127 5.59 22.08 -14.18
C LEU A 127 5.08 20.65 -14.11
N PHE A 128 3.97 20.40 -13.43
CA PHE A 128 3.42 19.08 -13.19
C PHE A 128 1.88 19.12 -13.18
N PRO A 129 1.23 18.01 -13.54
CA PRO A 129 -0.22 17.92 -13.62
C PRO A 129 -0.86 18.02 -12.24
N LEU A 130 -2.06 18.60 -12.18
CA LEU A 130 -2.77 18.85 -10.93
C LEU A 130 -3.53 17.62 -10.41
N SER A 131 -3.88 16.70 -11.29
CA SER A 131 -4.81 15.60 -10.98
C SER A 131 -4.53 14.36 -11.84
N GLY A 132 -4.93 13.21 -11.33
CA GLY A 132 -4.97 11.96 -12.09
C GLY A 132 -3.66 11.19 -12.09
N PHE A 133 -3.74 9.95 -12.58
CA PHE A 133 -2.61 9.02 -12.66
C PHE A 133 -1.86 9.09 -14.00
N VAL A 134 -2.57 9.45 -15.07
CA VAL A 134 -2.09 9.59 -16.45
C VAL A 134 -2.94 10.63 -17.18
N SER A 135 -2.45 11.16 -18.30
CA SER A 135 -3.20 12.08 -19.16
C SER A 135 -4.40 11.39 -19.84
N GLU A 136 -5.42 12.17 -20.24
CA GLU A 136 -6.61 11.64 -20.94
C GLU A 136 -6.26 10.97 -22.28
N ASN A 137 -5.25 11.48 -22.99
CA ASN A 137 -4.76 10.94 -24.26
C ASN A 137 -3.76 9.79 -24.10
N PHE A 138 -3.59 9.24 -22.90
CA PHE A 138 -2.55 8.24 -22.60
C PHE A 138 -2.60 7.03 -23.53
N SER A 139 -3.79 6.55 -23.92
CA SER A 139 -3.96 5.39 -24.81
C SER A 139 -3.29 5.59 -26.17
N GLU A 140 -3.32 6.81 -26.69
CA GLU A 140 -2.84 7.20 -28.03
C GLU A 140 -1.33 7.51 -28.06
N LEU A 141 -0.71 7.69 -26.91
CA LEU A 141 0.70 8.05 -26.82
C LEU A 141 1.64 6.89 -27.25
N PRO A 142 2.76 7.20 -27.91
CA PRO A 142 3.83 6.22 -28.12
C PRO A 142 4.47 5.79 -26.80
N LEU A 143 5.08 4.61 -26.75
CA LEU A 143 5.59 4.00 -25.50
C LEU A 143 6.51 4.93 -24.69
N GLY A 144 7.41 5.66 -25.36
CA GLY A 144 8.31 6.61 -24.67
C GLY A 144 7.55 7.77 -24.01
N ALA A 145 6.53 8.30 -24.68
CA ALA A 145 5.69 9.36 -24.14
C ALA A 145 4.78 8.86 -23.01
N LYS A 146 4.28 7.61 -23.08
CA LYS A 146 3.55 6.97 -21.98
C LYS A 146 4.40 6.89 -20.70
N ILE A 147 5.66 6.50 -20.83
CA ILE A 147 6.57 6.41 -19.68
C ILE A 147 6.80 7.80 -19.08
N PHE A 148 7.09 8.80 -19.93
CA PHE A 148 7.27 10.17 -19.47
C PHE A 148 6.02 10.71 -18.77
N ASP A 149 4.84 10.55 -19.39
CA ASP A 149 3.55 10.97 -18.83
C ASP A 149 3.30 10.37 -17.45
N LEU A 150 3.53 9.06 -17.32
CA LEU A 150 3.40 8.35 -16.05
C LEU A 150 4.34 8.89 -14.98
N PHE A 151 5.62 9.10 -15.30
CA PHE A 151 6.57 9.69 -14.35
C PHE A 151 6.19 11.12 -14.00
N HIS A 152 5.73 11.89 -14.97
CA HIS A 152 5.33 13.28 -14.78
C HIS A 152 4.15 13.40 -13.80
N HIS A 153 3.16 12.51 -13.89
CA HIS A 153 2.07 12.42 -12.89
C HIS A 153 2.54 11.87 -11.54
N ALA A 154 3.47 10.91 -11.54
CA ALA A 154 3.87 10.21 -10.33
C ALA A 154 4.87 10.97 -9.44
N VAL A 155 5.64 11.95 -9.94
CA VAL A 155 6.72 12.60 -9.18
C VAL A 155 6.22 13.30 -7.91
N MET A 156 5.14 14.09 -7.99
CA MET A 156 4.64 14.81 -6.82
C MET A 156 4.05 13.86 -5.76
N PRO A 157 3.15 12.92 -6.11
CA PRO A 157 2.64 11.95 -5.14
C PRO A 157 3.75 11.07 -4.54
N LEU A 158 4.69 10.57 -5.36
CA LEU A 158 5.81 9.75 -4.88
C LEU A 158 6.64 10.52 -3.87
N SER A 159 6.95 11.80 -4.12
CA SER A 159 7.69 12.63 -3.16
C SER A 159 7.00 12.69 -1.79
N CYS A 160 5.67 12.72 -1.78
CA CYS A 160 4.84 12.73 -0.56
C CYS A 160 4.86 11.37 0.16
N TYR A 161 4.86 10.27 -0.58
CA TYR A 161 5.00 8.93 -0.01
C TYR A 161 6.41 8.70 0.56
N LEU A 162 7.44 9.21 -0.12
CA LEU A 162 8.84 9.03 0.28
C LEU A 162 9.15 9.77 1.58
N VAL A 163 8.69 11.02 1.73
CA VAL A 163 9.13 11.90 2.84
C VAL A 163 8.91 11.29 4.22
N GLY A 164 7.82 10.54 4.42
CA GLY A 164 7.49 9.92 5.71
C GLY A 164 8.47 8.81 6.12
N SER A 165 8.88 7.97 5.17
CA SER A 165 9.77 6.83 5.42
C SER A 165 11.25 7.15 5.22
N PHE A 166 11.57 8.26 4.53
CA PHE A 166 12.93 8.61 4.12
C PHE A 166 13.88 8.76 5.31
N ALA A 167 13.46 9.51 6.33
CA ALA A 167 14.27 9.73 7.52
C ALA A 167 14.46 8.45 8.32
N PHE A 168 13.37 7.73 8.58
CA PHE A 168 13.41 6.47 9.32
C PHE A 168 14.38 5.48 8.67
N MET A 169 14.24 5.20 7.38
CA MET A 169 15.10 4.23 6.69
C MET A 169 16.56 4.69 6.63
N THR A 170 16.82 5.97 6.33
CA THR A 170 18.20 6.50 6.24
C THR A 170 18.92 6.38 7.58
N PHE A 171 18.29 6.76 8.68
CA PHE A 171 18.89 6.70 10.01
C PHE A 171 18.95 5.27 10.55
N MET A 172 17.98 4.43 10.22
CA MET A 172 18.02 3.02 10.55
C MET A 172 19.25 2.35 9.92
N MET A 173 19.50 2.53 8.62
CA MET A 173 20.71 2.03 7.97
C MET A 173 21.98 2.62 8.59
N LYS A 174 22.01 3.95 8.82
CA LYS A 174 23.16 4.62 9.43
C LYS A 174 23.50 4.03 10.80
N ASN A 175 22.53 3.94 11.70
CA ASN A 175 22.73 3.52 13.09
C ASN A 175 23.13 2.05 13.15
N ASN A 176 22.42 1.17 12.43
CA ASN A 176 22.80 -0.24 12.35
C ASN A 176 24.22 -0.44 11.81
N LEU A 177 24.63 0.35 10.80
CA LEU A 177 25.99 0.27 10.29
C LEU A 177 27.02 0.78 11.28
N MET A 178 26.74 1.89 11.98
CA MET A 178 27.62 2.41 13.02
C MET A 178 27.85 1.42 14.16
N ASP A 179 26.79 0.75 14.63
CA ASP A 179 26.88 -0.26 15.69
C ASP A 179 27.73 -1.45 15.24
N ASN A 180 27.52 -1.90 14.00
CA ASN A 180 28.30 -3.01 13.43
C ASN A 180 29.75 -2.64 13.13
N LEU A 181 30.04 -1.38 12.76
CA LEU A 181 31.41 -0.89 12.57
C LEU A 181 32.20 -0.84 13.89
N ALA A 182 31.51 -0.61 15.02
CA ALA A 182 32.11 -0.61 16.35
C ALA A 182 32.32 -2.02 16.93
N ALA A 183 31.88 -3.08 16.24
CA ALA A 183 31.93 -4.44 16.74
C ALA A 183 33.34 -5.09 16.65
N ASP A 184 33.65 -5.97 17.62
CA ASP A 184 34.96 -6.63 17.74
C ASP A 184 35.35 -7.47 16.51
N TYR A 185 34.37 -8.04 15.79
CA TYR A 185 34.65 -8.82 14.59
C TYR A 185 35.19 -7.94 13.44
N VAL A 186 34.75 -6.67 13.35
CA VAL A 186 35.27 -5.71 12.36
C VAL A 186 36.67 -5.28 12.76
N ARG A 187 36.88 -4.96 14.04
CA ARG A 187 38.21 -4.62 14.57
C ARG A 187 39.21 -5.76 14.35
N THR A 188 38.80 -7.00 14.62
CA THR A 188 39.63 -8.19 14.39
C THR A 188 39.95 -8.40 12.91
N ALA A 189 38.98 -8.21 12.01
CA ALA A 189 39.21 -8.33 10.57
C ALA A 189 40.24 -7.29 10.07
N THR A 190 40.10 -6.03 10.50
CA THR A 190 41.06 -4.96 10.15
C THR A 190 42.44 -5.22 10.73
N ALA A 191 42.55 -5.72 11.97
CA ALA A 191 43.83 -6.10 12.58
C ALA A 191 44.52 -7.27 11.86
N LYS A 192 43.76 -8.14 11.19
CA LYS A 192 44.28 -9.21 10.33
C LYS A 192 44.69 -8.74 8.92
N GLY A 193 44.65 -7.43 8.65
CA GLY A 193 45.05 -6.84 7.38
C GLY A 193 43.95 -6.73 6.33
N VAL A 194 42.68 -7.00 6.68
CA VAL A 194 41.55 -6.76 5.76
C VAL A 194 41.39 -5.25 5.55
N PRO A 195 41.36 -4.75 4.30
CA PRO A 195 41.18 -3.32 4.05
C PRO A 195 39.83 -2.83 4.58
N TYR A 196 39.81 -1.64 5.17
CA TYR A 196 38.64 -1.09 5.87
C TYR A 196 37.36 -1.15 5.04
N GLY A 197 37.40 -0.77 3.76
CA GLY A 197 36.24 -0.84 2.86
C GLY A 197 35.69 -2.27 2.71
N SER A 198 36.57 -3.27 2.58
CA SER A 198 36.14 -4.67 2.55
C SER A 198 35.55 -5.11 3.90
N ALA A 199 36.08 -4.60 5.02
CA ALA A 199 35.54 -4.89 6.34
C ALA A 199 34.12 -4.30 6.50
N VAL A 200 33.89 -3.09 6.00
CA VAL A 200 32.57 -2.43 5.98
C VAL A 200 31.58 -3.24 5.16
N PHE A 201 31.85 -3.48 3.87
CA PHE A 201 30.86 -4.11 2.99
C PHE A 201 30.66 -5.61 3.25
N ARG A 202 31.73 -6.35 3.59
CA ARG A 202 31.66 -7.81 3.72
C ARG A 202 31.24 -8.27 5.12
N HIS A 203 31.51 -7.47 6.15
CA HIS A 203 31.21 -7.84 7.54
C HIS A 203 30.14 -6.93 8.14
N ALA A 204 30.39 -5.62 8.24
CA ALA A 204 29.49 -4.72 8.95
C ALA A 204 28.13 -4.57 8.24
N PHE A 205 28.13 -4.26 6.95
CA PHE A 205 26.93 -4.03 6.14
C PHE A 205 26.01 -5.26 6.11
N ARG A 206 26.59 -6.46 5.92
CA ARG A 206 25.82 -7.71 5.87
C ARG A 206 25.02 -7.95 7.15
N ASN A 207 25.57 -7.60 8.30
CA ASN A 207 24.85 -7.71 9.58
C ASN A 207 23.89 -6.54 9.80
N SER A 208 24.17 -5.38 9.21
CA SER A 208 23.37 -4.16 9.36
C SER A 208 22.09 -4.17 8.53
N ILE A 209 22.01 -4.99 7.48
CA ILE A 209 20.84 -5.08 6.60
C ILE A 209 19.74 -6.01 7.16
N ILE A 210 20.05 -6.84 8.16
CA ILE A 210 19.07 -7.78 8.74
C ILE A 210 17.86 -7.03 9.31
N PRO A 211 18.02 -5.98 10.15
CA PRO A 211 16.88 -5.21 10.63
C PRO A 211 16.15 -4.49 9.50
N ILE A 212 16.86 -4.08 8.44
CA ILE A 212 16.22 -3.40 7.30
C ILE A 212 15.31 -4.36 6.54
N ALA A 213 15.73 -5.63 6.41
CA ALA A 213 14.93 -6.66 5.76
C ALA A 213 13.57 -6.90 6.46
N THR A 214 13.49 -6.72 7.78
CA THR A 214 12.21 -6.88 8.52
C THR A 214 11.20 -5.77 8.21
N THR A 215 11.64 -4.62 7.68
CA THR A 215 10.76 -3.50 7.33
C THR A 215 10.06 -3.69 6.00
N VAL A 216 10.43 -4.71 5.20
CA VAL A 216 9.79 -5.01 3.91
C VAL A 216 8.29 -5.28 4.09
N GLY A 217 7.90 -6.06 5.10
CA GLY A 217 6.49 -6.34 5.39
C GLY A 217 5.68 -5.10 5.76
N GLN A 218 6.25 -4.19 6.55
CA GLN A 218 5.58 -2.93 6.89
C GLN A 218 5.39 -2.02 5.68
N ASN A 219 6.38 -1.96 4.78
CA ASN A 219 6.24 -1.22 3.53
C ASN A 219 5.18 -1.85 2.60
N ILE A 220 4.95 -3.18 2.71
CA ILE A 220 3.85 -3.82 1.99
C ILE A 220 2.50 -3.39 2.55
N THR A 221 2.35 -3.14 3.85
CA THR A 221 1.11 -2.58 4.40
C THR A 221 0.82 -1.17 3.82
N LEU A 222 1.85 -0.37 3.55
CA LEU A 222 1.71 0.91 2.85
C LEU A 222 1.24 0.76 1.39
N LEU A 223 1.54 -0.35 0.70
CA LEU A 223 0.98 -0.66 -0.64
C LEU A 223 -0.54 -0.77 -0.62
N VAL A 224 -1.09 -1.18 0.52
CA VAL A 224 -2.49 -1.56 0.65
C VAL A 224 -3.28 -0.42 1.25
N GLY A 225 -2.83 0.16 2.36
CA GLY A 225 -3.53 1.29 2.98
C GLY A 225 -3.41 2.59 2.18
N GLY A 226 -2.36 2.72 1.35
CA GLY A 226 -2.03 3.96 0.68
C GLY A 226 -1.98 5.14 1.66
N SER A 227 -2.06 6.35 1.13
CA SER A 227 -2.48 7.51 1.92
C SER A 227 -3.69 8.10 1.21
N PHE A 228 -4.88 7.83 1.73
CA PHE A 228 -6.12 8.39 1.18
C PHE A 228 -6.06 9.93 1.09
N LEU A 229 -5.28 10.59 1.94
CA LEU A 229 -5.06 12.03 1.89
C LEU A 229 -4.21 12.43 0.67
N ILE A 230 -3.10 11.74 0.40
CA ILE A 230 -2.29 11.98 -0.79
C ILE A 230 -3.13 11.67 -2.05
N GLU A 231 -3.88 10.57 -2.04
CA GLU A 231 -4.78 10.18 -3.13
C GLU A 231 -5.89 11.22 -3.36
N LYS A 232 -6.50 11.77 -2.30
CA LYS A 232 -7.47 12.88 -2.41
C LYS A 232 -6.85 14.14 -3.00
N ILE A 233 -5.64 14.52 -2.56
CA ILE A 233 -5.00 15.77 -2.99
C ILE A 233 -4.68 15.75 -4.49
N PHE A 234 -4.16 14.63 -4.99
CA PHE A 234 -3.77 14.49 -6.40
C PHE A 234 -4.87 13.85 -7.26
N ASP A 235 -6.08 13.69 -6.73
CA ASP A 235 -7.22 13.05 -7.41
C ASP A 235 -6.88 11.70 -8.06
N ILE A 236 -6.28 10.83 -7.26
CA ILE A 236 -5.85 9.48 -7.66
C ILE A 236 -6.85 8.47 -7.10
N ASP A 237 -7.51 7.71 -7.97
CA ASP A 237 -8.48 6.67 -7.56
C ASP A 237 -7.76 5.39 -7.08
N GLY A 238 -7.12 5.49 -5.91
CA GLY A 238 -6.42 4.40 -5.26
C GLY A 238 -7.29 3.60 -4.28
N PHE A 239 -6.70 2.53 -3.74
CA PHE A 239 -7.32 1.66 -2.75
C PHE A 239 -7.58 2.39 -1.42
N GLY A 240 -6.67 3.26 -0.98
CA GLY A 240 -6.86 4.02 0.26
C GLY A 240 -8.06 4.96 0.16
N LEU A 241 -8.24 5.58 -1.00
CA LEU A 241 -9.38 6.44 -1.31
C LEU A 241 -10.70 5.68 -1.31
N LEU A 242 -10.72 4.48 -1.90
CA LEU A 242 -11.88 3.59 -1.86
C LEU A 242 -12.28 3.28 -0.42
N GLN A 243 -11.31 2.91 0.42
CA GLN A 243 -11.55 2.62 1.84
C GLN A 243 -12.19 3.81 2.55
N PHE A 244 -11.62 5.00 2.35
CA PHE A 244 -12.10 6.22 3.00
C PHE A 244 -13.52 6.59 2.54
N ASN A 245 -13.78 6.56 1.23
CA ASN A 245 -15.10 6.85 0.68
C ASN A 245 -16.14 5.83 1.18
N ALA A 246 -15.82 4.54 1.25
CA ALA A 246 -16.73 3.51 1.74
C ALA A 246 -17.20 3.78 3.18
N ILE A 247 -16.30 4.27 4.04
CA ILE A 247 -16.64 4.66 5.42
C ILE A 247 -17.58 5.87 5.44
N LEU A 248 -17.27 6.91 4.66
CA LEU A 248 -18.12 8.11 4.57
C LEU A 248 -19.50 7.78 4.01
N ASP A 249 -19.54 6.87 3.06
CA ASP A 249 -20.72 6.44 2.34
C ASP A 249 -21.55 5.42 3.12
N LYS A 250 -21.02 4.92 4.25
CA LYS A 250 -21.60 3.85 5.09
C LYS A 250 -21.88 2.57 4.28
N ASP A 251 -21.01 2.25 3.34
CA ASP A 251 -21.12 1.06 2.52
C ASP A 251 -20.45 -0.13 3.23
N GLU A 252 -21.23 -0.84 4.06
CA GLU A 252 -20.71 -1.91 4.92
C GLU A 252 -20.03 -3.05 4.13
N PRO A 253 -20.60 -3.55 3.02
CA PRO A 253 -19.93 -4.57 2.20
C PRO A 253 -18.56 -4.12 1.68
N VAL A 254 -18.45 -2.89 1.17
CA VAL A 254 -17.17 -2.36 0.68
C VAL A 254 -16.18 -2.21 1.83
N VAL A 255 -16.60 -1.69 2.99
CA VAL A 255 -15.73 -1.54 4.17
C VAL A 255 -15.19 -2.91 4.60
N LEU A 256 -16.04 -3.92 4.77
CA LEU A 256 -15.62 -5.26 5.18
C LEU A 256 -14.75 -5.94 4.12
N GLY A 257 -15.06 -5.77 2.84
CA GLY A 257 -14.27 -6.34 1.75
C GLY A 257 -12.86 -5.75 1.68
N VAL A 258 -12.76 -4.41 1.76
CA VAL A 258 -11.48 -3.70 1.79
C VAL A 258 -10.67 -4.07 3.04
N LEU A 259 -11.30 -4.19 4.22
CA LEU A 259 -10.62 -4.65 5.44
C LEU A 259 -10.09 -6.08 5.31
N THR A 260 -10.88 -6.99 4.73
CA THR A 260 -10.47 -8.39 4.51
C THR A 260 -9.26 -8.47 3.59
N ILE A 261 -9.29 -7.73 2.47
CA ILE A 261 -8.16 -7.65 1.54
C ILE A 261 -6.94 -7.02 2.21
N SER A 262 -7.14 -5.97 3.00
CA SER A 262 -6.07 -5.32 3.76
C SER A 262 -5.38 -6.26 4.73
N ALA A 263 -6.16 -7.00 5.52
CA ALA A 263 -5.62 -7.99 6.46
C ALA A 263 -4.87 -9.11 5.72
N THR A 264 -5.44 -9.61 4.61
CA THR A 264 -4.82 -10.66 3.79
C THR A 264 -3.47 -10.20 3.22
N LEU A 265 -3.42 -8.99 2.63
CA LEU A 265 -2.19 -8.44 2.07
C LEU A 265 -1.17 -8.10 3.15
N MET A 266 -1.59 -7.68 4.34
CA MET A 266 -0.70 -7.47 5.49
C MET A 266 -0.05 -8.79 5.93
N LEU A 267 -0.82 -9.89 6.01
CA LEU A 267 -0.28 -11.22 6.32
C LEU A 267 0.72 -11.67 5.25
N LEU A 268 0.38 -11.51 3.97
CA LEU A 268 1.30 -11.81 2.86
C LEU A 268 2.56 -10.95 2.94
N GLY A 269 2.43 -9.68 3.31
CA GLY A 269 3.55 -8.77 3.51
C GLY A 269 4.50 -9.24 4.61
N ASN A 270 3.95 -9.69 5.74
CA ASN A 270 4.75 -10.24 6.83
C ASN A 270 5.49 -11.52 6.40
N VAL A 271 4.83 -12.43 5.68
CA VAL A 271 5.47 -13.62 5.12
C VAL A 271 6.61 -13.25 4.17
N ILE A 272 6.41 -12.27 3.28
CA ILE A 272 7.47 -11.77 2.40
C ILE A 272 8.63 -11.18 3.21
N SER A 273 8.33 -10.46 4.28
CA SER A 273 9.35 -9.93 5.20
C SER A 273 10.19 -11.04 5.82
N ASP A 274 9.55 -12.09 6.34
CA ASP A 274 10.23 -13.24 6.95
C ASP A 274 11.10 -13.97 5.93
N LEU A 275 10.63 -14.11 4.69
CA LEU A 275 11.42 -14.64 3.59
C LEU A 275 12.64 -13.76 3.30
N CYS A 276 12.47 -12.44 3.17
CA CYS A 276 13.58 -11.50 2.97
C CYS A 276 14.62 -11.62 4.07
N VAL A 277 14.19 -11.72 5.32
CA VAL A 277 15.07 -11.88 6.49
C VAL A 277 15.84 -13.19 6.42
N ALA A 278 15.17 -14.30 6.09
CA ALA A 278 15.82 -15.60 5.93
C ALA A 278 16.80 -15.68 4.74
N PHE A 279 16.53 -14.95 3.65
CA PHE A 279 17.47 -14.81 2.54
C PHE A 279 18.72 -14.03 2.91
N VAL A 280 18.58 -13.00 3.75
CA VAL A 280 19.68 -12.13 4.16
C VAL A 280 20.52 -12.76 5.28
N ASP A 281 19.88 -13.42 6.25
CA ASP A 281 20.57 -14.08 7.37
C ASP A 281 20.66 -15.61 7.16
N PRO A 282 21.84 -16.15 6.78
CA PRO A 282 22.04 -17.59 6.60
C PRO A 282 21.98 -18.39 7.90
N ARG A 283 21.89 -17.74 9.08
CA ARG A 283 21.76 -18.41 10.37
C ARG A 283 20.33 -18.85 10.66
N ILE A 284 19.35 -18.27 9.97
CA ILE A 284 17.93 -18.62 10.09
C ILE A 284 17.67 -19.86 9.23
N ARG A 285 17.92 -21.05 9.79
CA ARG A 285 17.49 -22.33 9.19
C ARG A 285 16.09 -22.65 9.70
N PHE A 286 15.08 -22.52 8.83
CA PHE A 286 13.78 -23.16 9.06
C PHE A 286 14.00 -24.67 9.15
N ARG A 287 13.72 -25.26 10.30
CA ARG A 287 13.68 -26.71 10.52
C ARG A 287 12.23 -27.15 10.54
#